data_AF-A0A6A1Q834-F1
#
_entry.id   AF-A0A6A1Q834-F1
#
_cell.length_a   1.000
_cell.length_b   1.000
_cell.length_c   1.000
_cell.angle_alpha   90.00
_cell.angle_beta   90.00
_cell.angle_gamma   90.00
#
_symmetry.space_group_name_H-M   'P 1'
#
loop_
_entity.id
_entity.type
_entity.pdbx_description
1 polymer ?
#
loop_
_entity_poly.entity_id
_entity_poly.type
_entity_poly.pdbx_seq_one_letter_code
_entity_poly.pdbx_strand_id
1 'polypeptide(L)'
;METHSAVSREELMMVLAGLEQLHIRALFSQTSSAVSLRRVALEVASEVGGGPPASNVELCMCPANYRGDSCQGCQHNTEGDHCERCQAGFVRGGSEDPAAPCISCPCPLAVPSNK
;
A
#
# COMPACT_ATOMS: atom_id res chain seq x y z
N MET A 1 3.74 18.19 21.26
CA MET A 1 5.18 17.94 21.20
C MET A 1 5.62 18.27 19.80
N GLU A 2 6.34 19.38 19.60
CA GLU A 2 6.91 19.75 18.30
C GLU A 2 8.37 19.32 18.31
N THR A 3 8.78 18.51 17.33
CA THR A 3 10.13 17.93 17.27
C THR A 3 11.15 18.85 16.62
N HIS A 4 10.73 19.96 16.00
CA HIS A 4 11.55 20.93 15.24
C HIS A 4 12.49 20.31 14.16
N SER A 5 12.37 19.01 13.90
CA SER A 5 13.08 18.27 12.86
C SER A 5 12.28 18.33 11.55
N ALA A 6 12.99 18.48 10.43
CA ALA A 6 12.39 18.30 9.12
C ALA A 6 12.06 16.81 8.92
N VAL A 7 10.88 16.53 8.37
CA VAL A 7 10.45 15.17 8.02
C VAL A 7 11.22 14.71 6.78
N SER A 8 11.80 13.51 6.81
CA SER A 8 12.49 12.96 5.65
C SER A 8 11.50 12.52 4.56
N ARG A 9 12.02 12.31 3.34
CA ARG A 9 11.19 11.80 2.24
C ARG A 9 10.63 10.42 2.57
N GLU A 10 11.45 9.55 3.13
CA GLU A 10 11.12 8.17 3.47
C GLU A 10 10.04 8.15 4.55
N GLU A 11 10.17 8.97 5.59
CA GLU A 11 9.16 9.12 6.64
C GLU A 11 7.81 9.58 6.07
N LEU A 12 7.83 10.61 5.22
CA LEU A 12 6.61 11.12 4.59
C LEU A 12 5.96 10.05 3.70
N MET A 13 6.75 9.32 2.90
CA MET A 13 6.23 8.29 2.00
C MET A 13 5.68 7.08 2.76
N MET A 14 6.28 6.69 3.89
CA MET A 14 5.73 5.65 4.76
C MET A 14 4.36 6.02 5.30
N VAL A 15 4.16 7.28 5.73
CA VAL A 15 2.86 7.77 6.19
C VAL A 15 1.84 7.77 5.04
N LEU A 16 2.22 8.24 3.85
CA LEU A 16 1.32 8.31 2.70
C LEU A 16 0.91 6.93 2.17
N ALA A 17 1.74 5.90 2.33
CA ALA A 17 1.41 4.53 1.92
C ALA A 17 0.19 3.94 2.66
N GLY A 18 -0.07 4.41 3.88
CA GLY A 18 -1.16 3.96 4.74
C GLY A 18 -1.79 5.09 5.53
N LEU A 19 -2.08 6.22 4.88
CA LEU A 19 -2.59 7.42 5.55
C LEU A 19 -3.97 7.15 6.19
N GLU A 20 -4.01 7.05 7.52
CA GLU A 20 -5.25 6.77 8.25
C GLU A 20 -6.16 8.01 8.35
N GLN A 21 -5.61 9.16 8.76
CA GLN A 21 -6.36 10.40 9.00
C GLN A 21 -5.51 11.64 8.71
N LEU A 22 -6.16 12.70 8.19
CA LEU A 22 -5.58 14.03 8.01
C LEU A 22 -6.42 15.06 8.78
N HIS A 23 -5.82 15.67 9.80
CA HIS A 23 -6.51 16.63 10.65
C HIS A 23 -6.15 18.07 10.27
N ILE A 24 -7.15 18.88 9.93
CA ILE A 24 -7.00 20.31 9.71
C ILE A 24 -7.55 21.06 10.92
N ARG A 25 -6.71 21.85 11.58
CA ARG A 25 -7.16 22.71 12.68
C ARG A 25 -8.02 23.85 12.12
N ALA A 26 -9.33 23.80 12.38
CA ALA A 26 -10.28 24.80 11.88
C ALA A 26 -10.29 26.09 12.71
N LEU A 27 -10.23 26.00 14.04
CA LEU A 27 -10.29 27.15 14.94
C LEU A 27 -8.92 27.41 15.56
N PHE A 28 -8.39 28.61 15.31
CA PHE A 28 -7.13 29.05 15.92
C PHE A 28 -7.35 29.88 17.19
N SER A 29 -8.45 30.62 17.28
CA SER A 29 -8.80 31.52 18.39
C SER A 29 -10.12 31.16 19.08
N GLN A 30 -10.20 31.44 20.38
CA GLN A 30 -11.41 31.27 21.22
C GLN A 30 -12.57 32.19 20.82
N THR A 31 -12.32 33.24 20.03
CA THR A 31 -13.34 34.22 19.62
C THR A 31 -13.94 33.96 18.24
N SER A 32 -13.43 32.97 17.50
CA SER A 32 -13.92 32.64 16.17
C SER A 32 -15.25 31.88 16.30
N SER A 33 -16.34 32.47 15.82
CA SER A 33 -17.69 31.90 15.93
C SER A 33 -18.06 30.92 14.81
N ALA A 34 -17.39 31.01 13.65
CA ALA A 34 -17.60 30.09 12.52
C ALA A 34 -16.38 30.06 11.59
N VAL A 35 -16.13 28.90 10.99
CA VAL A 35 -15.10 28.67 9.97
C VAL A 35 -15.69 27.82 8.86
N SER A 36 -15.30 28.10 7.61
CA SER A 36 -15.69 27.28 6.46
C SER A 36 -14.46 26.88 5.66
N LEU A 37 -14.40 25.61 5.27
CA LEU A 37 -13.42 25.10 4.31
C LEU A 37 -14.08 24.98 2.95
N ARG A 38 -13.37 25.38 1.89
CA ARG A 38 -13.87 25.27 0.51
C ARG A 38 -12.77 24.75 -0.41
N ARG A 39 -13.13 23.80 -1.28
CA ARG A 39 -12.22 23.13 -2.23
C ARG A 39 -11.05 22.39 -1.54
N VAL A 40 -11.37 21.55 -0.55
CA VAL A 40 -10.39 20.61 0.02
C VAL A 40 -10.26 19.45 -0.95
N ALA A 41 -9.06 19.23 -1.49
CA ALA A 41 -8.76 18.12 -2.38
C ALA A 41 -7.34 17.61 -2.07
N LEU A 42 -7.14 16.31 -2.24
CA LEU A 42 -5.82 15.68 -2.27
C LEU A 42 -5.59 15.21 -3.71
N GLU A 43 -4.61 15.82 -4.37
CA GLU A 43 -4.27 15.47 -5.75
C GLU A 43 -3.45 14.18 -5.78
N VAL A 44 -3.70 13.36 -6.81
CA VAL A 44 -2.98 12.12 -7.05
C VAL A 44 -2.39 12.15 -8.46
N ALA A 45 -1.24 11.52 -8.63
CA ALA A 45 -0.70 11.31 -9.96
C ALA A 45 -1.57 10.30 -10.73
N SER A 46 -1.73 10.53 -12.02
CA SER A 46 -2.50 9.65 -12.91
C SER A 46 -1.88 9.68 -14.30
N GLU A 47 -1.90 8.54 -14.99
CA GLU A 47 -1.44 8.41 -16.37
C GLU A 47 -2.22 9.31 -17.34
N VAL A 48 -3.47 9.63 -17.02
CA VAL A 48 -4.38 10.43 -17.88
C VAL A 48 -4.57 11.86 -17.35
N GLY A 49 -3.76 12.28 -16.37
CA GLY A 49 -3.87 13.58 -15.74
C GLY A 49 -3.43 14.73 -16.67
N GLY A 50 -4.08 15.88 -16.55
CA GLY A 50 -3.72 17.11 -17.26
C GLY A 50 -2.78 18.05 -16.48
N GLY A 51 -2.27 17.60 -15.33
CA GLY A 51 -1.36 18.36 -14.47
C GLY A 51 0.10 18.32 -14.95
N PRO A 52 1.01 19.04 -14.29
CA PRO A 52 2.43 18.90 -14.55
C PRO A 52 2.91 17.46 -14.28
N PRO A 53 3.99 17.00 -14.95
CA PRO A 53 4.54 15.68 -14.70
C PRO A 53 4.90 15.48 -13.22
N ALA A 54 4.41 14.39 -12.65
CA ALA A 54 4.70 14.04 -11.25
C ALA A 54 6.09 13.40 -11.14
N SER A 55 7.13 14.22 -11.00
CA SER A 55 8.54 13.77 -11.00
C SER A 55 8.95 12.91 -9.80
N ASN A 56 8.14 12.92 -8.73
CA ASN A 56 8.48 12.25 -7.47
C ASN A 56 7.75 10.92 -7.29
N VAL A 57 6.97 10.48 -8.29
CA VAL A 57 6.37 9.15 -8.34
C VAL A 57 7.44 8.20 -8.87
N GLU A 58 7.83 7.25 -8.04
CA GLU A 58 8.72 6.17 -8.47
C GLU A 58 7.88 5.13 -9.21
N LEU A 59 8.32 4.75 -10.42
CA LEU A 59 7.78 3.61 -11.15
C LEU A 59 8.89 2.56 -11.30
N CYS A 60 8.92 1.63 -10.36
CA CYS A 60 9.94 0.61 -10.27
C CYS A 60 9.61 -0.59 -11.17
N MET A 61 10.64 -1.10 -11.85
CA MET A 61 10.57 -2.44 -12.44
C MET A 61 10.70 -3.47 -11.32
N CYS A 62 9.57 -4.04 -10.89
CA CYS A 62 9.56 -4.95 -9.77
C CYS A 62 10.10 -6.35 -10.13
N PRO A 63 10.83 -7.00 -9.21
CA PRO A 63 11.11 -8.43 -9.29
C PRO A 63 9.80 -9.23 -9.37
N ALA A 64 9.87 -10.46 -9.88
CA ALA A 64 8.69 -11.29 -10.17
C ALA A 64 7.67 -11.42 -9.02
N ASN A 65 8.11 -11.38 -7.76
CA ASN A 65 7.24 -11.60 -6.59
C ASN A 65 6.60 -10.33 -6.01
N TYR A 66 6.91 -9.14 -6.54
CA TYR A 66 6.43 -7.86 -6.02
C TYR A 66 5.59 -7.11 -7.08
N ARG A 67 4.76 -6.17 -6.62
CA ARG A 67 3.89 -5.33 -7.45
C ARG A 67 3.69 -3.94 -6.83
N GLY A 68 3.13 -3.05 -7.64
CA GLY A 68 2.90 -1.65 -7.29
C GLY A 68 4.03 -0.76 -7.74
N ASP A 69 3.78 0.54 -7.79
CA ASP A 69 4.68 1.54 -8.35
C ASP A 69 6.05 1.58 -7.65
N SER A 70 6.11 1.23 -6.36
CA SER A 70 7.33 1.13 -5.55
C SER A 70 7.61 -0.30 -5.06
N CYS A 71 7.04 -1.32 -5.71
CA CYS A 71 7.15 -2.73 -5.31
C CYS A 71 6.67 -3.01 -3.88
N GLN A 72 5.75 -2.19 -3.38
CA GLN A 72 5.26 -2.23 -2.01
C GLN A 72 4.27 -3.38 -1.72
N GLY A 73 3.78 -4.08 -2.74
CA GLY A 73 2.84 -5.18 -2.59
C GLY A 73 3.41 -6.51 -3.04
N CYS A 74 2.95 -7.61 -2.45
CA CYS A 74 3.25 -8.97 -2.94
C CYS A 74 2.37 -9.34 -4.14
N GLN A 75 2.94 -10.09 -5.09
CA GLN A 75 2.26 -10.65 -6.26
C GLN A 75 1.95 -12.15 -6.03
N HIS A 76 1.34 -12.83 -6.99
CA HIS A 76 1.16 -14.30 -6.96
C HIS A 76 0.48 -14.89 -5.70
N ASN A 77 -0.41 -14.14 -5.04
CA ASN A 77 -1.07 -14.56 -3.79
C ASN A 77 -0.08 -14.91 -2.67
N THR A 78 1.07 -14.24 -2.63
CA THR A 78 2.00 -14.31 -1.50
C THR A 78 1.78 -13.16 -0.51
N GLU A 79 2.30 -13.34 0.70
CA GLU A 79 2.31 -12.36 1.79
C GLU A 79 3.59 -12.50 2.60
N GLY A 80 3.73 -11.74 3.69
CA GLY A 80 4.95 -11.65 4.50
C GLY A 80 5.87 -10.52 4.05
N ASP A 81 6.87 -10.21 4.88
CA ASP A 81 7.79 -9.08 4.66
C ASP A 81 8.60 -9.24 3.37
N HIS A 82 8.78 -10.49 2.91
CA HIS A 82 9.53 -10.83 1.71
C HIS A 82 8.70 -11.63 0.69
N CYS A 83 7.37 -11.60 0.81
CA CYS A 83 6.46 -12.33 -0.07
C CYS A 83 6.76 -13.85 -0.10
N GLU A 84 7.21 -14.41 1.02
CA GLU A 84 7.78 -15.76 1.13
C GLU A 84 6.75 -16.86 1.42
N ARG A 85 5.55 -16.46 1.84
CA ARG A 85 4.45 -17.33 2.27
C ARG A 85 3.22 -17.12 1.39
N CYS A 86 2.37 -18.13 1.27
CA CYS A 86 1.09 -18.00 0.58
C CYS A 86 0.06 -17.33 1.49
N GLN A 87 -0.78 -16.48 0.90
CA GLN A 87 -1.93 -15.89 1.58
C GLN A 87 -2.89 -16.97 2.08
N ALA A 88 -3.70 -16.63 3.07
CA ALA A 88 -4.76 -17.49 3.55
C ALA A 88 -5.68 -17.95 2.40
N GLY A 89 -5.90 -19.26 2.30
CA GLY A 89 -6.64 -19.87 1.19
C GLY A 89 -5.80 -20.27 -0.03
N PHE A 90 -4.48 -20.15 0.05
CA PHE A 90 -3.53 -20.61 -0.97
C PHE A 90 -2.45 -21.52 -0.40
N VAL A 91 -1.91 -22.41 -1.23
CA VAL A 91 -0.79 -23.34 -0.91
C VAL A 91 0.21 -23.36 -2.07
N ARG A 92 1.49 -23.68 -1.80
CA ARG A 92 2.48 -23.86 -2.88
C ARG A 92 2.09 -25.07 -3.75
N GLY A 93 2.06 -24.87 -5.06
CA GLY A 93 1.71 -25.90 -6.02
C GLY A 93 2.85 -26.90 -6.29
N GLY A 94 2.84 -28.05 -5.62
CA GLY A 94 3.77 -29.17 -5.89
C GLY A 94 5.14 -29.03 -5.23
N SER A 95 5.75 -30.16 -4.85
CA SER A 95 6.41 -30.30 -3.53
C SER A 95 7.90 -30.03 -3.39
N GLU A 96 8.65 -29.55 -4.38
CA GLU A 96 10.10 -29.28 -4.16
C GLU A 96 10.67 -28.04 -4.89
N ASP A 97 9.85 -27.27 -5.62
CA ASP A 97 10.31 -26.05 -6.27
C ASP A 97 10.10 -24.82 -5.35
N PRO A 98 11.17 -24.12 -4.91
CA PRO A 98 11.04 -22.85 -4.19
C PRO A 98 10.30 -21.77 -4.97
N ALA A 99 10.25 -21.88 -6.30
CA ALA A 99 9.53 -20.97 -7.19
C ALA A 99 8.09 -21.44 -7.50
N ALA A 100 7.60 -22.51 -6.87
CA ALA A 100 6.23 -22.99 -7.07
C ALA A 100 5.20 -21.89 -6.74
N PRO A 101 4.21 -21.65 -7.61
CA PRO A 101 3.21 -20.61 -7.40
C PRO A 101 2.25 -20.95 -6.25
N CYS A 102 1.70 -19.93 -5.59
CA CYS A 102 0.61 -20.10 -4.64
C CYS A 102 -0.71 -20.31 -5.39
N ILE A 103 -1.21 -21.54 -5.35
CA ILE A 103 -2.48 -21.95 -5.94
C ILE A 103 -3.57 -21.97 -4.86
N SER A 104 -4.81 -21.69 -5.26
CA SER A 104 -5.94 -21.75 -4.32
C SER A 104 -6.03 -23.13 -3.68
N CYS A 105 -6.30 -23.18 -2.37
CA CYS A 105 -6.61 -24.41 -1.68
C CYS A 105 -7.74 -25.15 -2.42
N PRO A 106 -7.58 -26.43 -2.76
CA PRO A 106 -8.54 -27.16 -3.60
C PRO A 106 -9.85 -27.55 -2.87
N CYS A 107 -10.47 -26.63 -2.13
CA CYS A 107 -11.73 -26.86 -1.41
C CYS A 107 -12.97 -26.72 -2.33
N PRO A 108 -14.02 -27.57 -2.17
CA PRO A 108 -14.24 -28.51 -1.08
C PRO A 108 -13.77 -29.93 -1.44
N LEU A 109 -12.44 -30.07 -1.56
CA LEU A 109 -11.55 -31.24 -1.44
C LEU A 109 -11.04 -31.81 -2.78
N ALA A 110 -9.70 -31.76 -2.94
CA ALA A 110 -8.95 -32.71 -3.77
C ALA A 110 -8.56 -33.99 -3.00
N VAL A 111 -8.45 -33.96 -1.65
CA VAL A 111 -8.17 -35.16 -0.82
C VAL A 111 -8.78 -35.09 0.61
N PRO A 112 -9.07 -36.25 1.26
CA PRO A 112 -9.79 -36.31 2.55
C PRO A 112 -9.04 -35.84 3.80
N SER A 113 -7.73 -35.57 3.73
CA SER A 113 -6.93 -35.12 4.89
C SER A 113 -7.13 -33.65 5.27
N ASN A 114 -7.83 -32.87 4.45
CA ASN A 114 -8.18 -31.49 4.75
C ASN A 114 -9.57 -31.38 5.43
N LYS A 115 -9.83 -32.28 6.37
CA LYS A 115 -11.02 -32.28 7.24
C LYS A 115 -10.75 -31.48 8.51
#